data_AF-A0A1I7V171-F1
#
_entry.id   AF-A0A1I7V171-F1
#
_cell.length_a   1.000
_cell.length_b   1.000
_cell.length_c   1.000
_cell.angle_alpha   90.00
_cell.angle_beta   90.00
_cell.angle_gamma   90.00
#
_symmetry.space_group_name_H-M   'P 1'
#
loop_
_entity.id
_entity.type
_entity.pdbx_description
1 polymer ?
#
loop_
_entity_poly.entity_id
_entity_poly.type
_entity_poly.pdbx_seq_one_letter_code
_entity_poly.pdbx_strand_id
1 'polypeptide(L)'
;MEENVVNNERLPPTVTGLSPTEGVPGTQITIRGENLGCDQNDVIMLFICGIDSLWSMKWKSPSKIIARVGAASRGPGEVRIVTKSGGKGTSNVKFRVFITQIGPLEESAVWVDETRTVPGREAIRSVPQIQDERDALGLVPSQKRMDQVVLSRDFPDCSGNLRMENFSPQWYLLENHADATIDDLRTAIKNMELAKQNDAKRSEEMHKANLYSLINCVDTLANLHQALEKGANADHFAALANISKLIKDSKTKAESVFADVLKRKDDADATRNALGVIVRFKFIFFLSSAVRPRRMYGEYITILEVIIQEPRVYMRIQMSLCSEN
;
A
#
# COMPACT_ATOMS: atom_id res chain seq x y z
N MET A 1 -69.79 9.76 35.32
CA MET A 1 -69.73 10.09 33.88
C MET A 1 -68.60 9.27 33.31
N GLU A 2 -68.92 8.07 32.84
CA GLU A 2 -67.98 7.20 32.13
C GLU A 2 -67.79 7.80 30.73
N GLU A 3 -66.60 8.36 30.48
CA GLU A 3 -66.19 8.69 29.12
C GLU A 3 -66.05 7.38 28.34
N ASN A 4 -66.98 7.15 27.41
CA ASN A 4 -66.89 6.13 26.39
C ASN A 4 -65.61 6.38 25.56
N VAL A 5 -64.52 5.71 25.94
CA VAL A 5 -63.33 5.56 25.10
C VAL A 5 -63.76 4.69 23.92
N VAL A 6 -64.12 5.32 22.82
CA VAL A 6 -64.27 4.64 21.53
C VAL A 6 -62.89 4.11 21.15
N ASN A 7 -62.60 2.87 21.53
CA ASN A 7 -61.50 2.09 20.95
C ASN A 7 -61.84 1.89 19.49
N ASN A 8 -61.45 2.86 18.66
CA ASN A 8 -61.45 2.72 17.22
C ASN A 8 -60.32 1.74 16.90
N GLU A 9 -60.58 0.44 16.99
CA GLU A 9 -59.61 -0.62 16.69
C GLU A 9 -59.20 -0.50 15.23
N ARG A 10 -58.12 0.24 15.01
CA ARG A 10 -57.52 0.42 13.69
C ARG A 10 -56.64 -0.78 13.38
N LEU A 11 -56.58 -1.11 12.09
CA LEU A 11 -55.76 -2.20 11.59
C LEU A 11 -54.30 -2.04 12.05
N PRO A 12 -53.61 -3.16 12.33
CA PRO A 12 -52.23 -3.09 12.78
C PRO A 12 -51.31 -2.50 11.71
N PRO A 13 -50.26 -1.75 12.12
CA PRO A 13 -49.30 -1.17 11.19
C PRO A 13 -48.61 -2.28 10.39
N THR A 14 -48.58 -2.15 9.06
CA THR A 14 -47.92 -3.13 8.20
C THR A 14 -46.85 -2.44 7.38
N VAL A 15 -45.59 -2.84 7.57
CA VAL A 15 -44.44 -2.30 6.85
C VAL A 15 -44.23 -3.09 5.56
N THR A 16 -44.39 -2.43 4.42
CA THR A 16 -44.28 -3.04 3.09
C THR A 16 -42.96 -2.73 2.40
N GLY A 17 -42.28 -1.63 2.76
CA GLY A 17 -41.05 -1.22 2.09
C GLY A 17 -40.14 -0.33 2.90
N LEU A 18 -38.84 -0.42 2.61
CA LEU A 18 -37.78 0.43 3.18
C LEU A 18 -36.98 1.06 2.04
N SER A 19 -36.62 2.32 2.19
CA SER A 19 -35.78 3.04 1.23
C SER A 19 -34.78 3.92 1.97
N PRO A 20 -33.47 3.63 1.90
CA PRO A 20 -32.85 2.44 1.28
C PRO A 20 -33.11 1.13 2.07
N THR A 21 -32.85 -0.02 1.45
CA THR A 21 -32.94 -1.36 2.09
C THR A 21 -31.66 -1.79 2.80
N GLU A 22 -30.56 -1.09 2.56
CA GLU A 22 -29.27 -1.31 3.20
C GLU A 22 -28.52 0.01 3.42
N GLY A 23 -27.61 0.03 4.39
CA GLY A 23 -26.81 1.22 4.70
C GLY A 23 -25.94 1.07 5.93
N VAL A 24 -25.12 2.10 6.18
CA VAL A 24 -24.30 2.22 7.39
C VAL A 24 -25.12 2.72 8.58
N PRO A 25 -24.69 2.48 9.83
CA PRO A 25 -25.26 3.15 11.00
C PRO A 25 -25.35 4.68 10.80
N GLY A 26 -26.48 5.28 11.15
CA GLY A 26 -26.77 6.71 10.93
C GLY A 26 -27.51 7.02 9.63
N THR A 27 -27.63 6.05 8.70
CA THR A 27 -28.37 6.24 7.43
C THR A 27 -29.82 6.63 7.71
N GLN A 28 -30.32 7.64 6.99
CA GLN A 28 -31.73 8.01 7.02
C GLN A 28 -32.54 7.07 6.14
N ILE A 29 -33.49 6.37 6.75
CA ILE A 29 -34.38 5.44 6.07
C ILE A 29 -35.82 5.98 6.03
N THR A 30 -36.49 5.72 4.92
CA THR A 30 -37.92 5.96 4.75
C THR A 30 -38.65 4.64 4.82
N ILE A 31 -39.50 4.51 5.84
CA ILE A 31 -40.37 3.36 6.08
C ILE A 31 -41.71 3.63 5.39
N ARG A 32 -42.10 2.72 4.51
CA ARG A 32 -43.38 2.73 3.79
C ARG A 32 -44.25 1.56 4.25
N GLY A 33 -45.55 1.80 4.34
CA GLY A 33 -46.49 0.82 4.85
C GLY A 33 -47.91 1.32 4.87
N GLU A 34 -48.74 0.63 5.64
CA GLU A 34 -50.13 0.96 5.88
C GLU A 34 -50.35 1.08 7.39
N ASN A 35 -51.24 1.99 7.80
CA ASN A 35 -51.63 2.20 9.20
C ASN A 35 -50.45 2.47 10.16
N LEU A 36 -49.42 3.19 9.71
CA LEU A 36 -48.22 3.58 10.48
C LEU A 36 -48.49 4.68 11.53
N GLY A 37 -49.69 4.70 12.10
CA GLY A 37 -50.15 5.67 13.08
C GLY A 37 -50.82 6.91 12.50
N CYS A 38 -51.54 7.62 13.35
CA CYS A 38 -52.34 8.79 13.03
C CYS A 38 -51.52 10.08 13.06
N ASP A 39 -50.58 10.14 14.01
CA ASP A 39 -49.75 11.30 14.32
C ASP A 39 -48.41 10.83 14.88
N GLN A 40 -47.45 11.75 15.02
CA GLN A 40 -46.13 11.47 15.62
C GLN A 40 -46.24 10.80 17.01
N ASN A 41 -47.18 11.24 17.84
CA ASN A 41 -47.35 10.76 19.23
C ASN A 41 -48.10 9.41 19.30
N ASP A 42 -48.70 8.97 18.20
CA ASP A 42 -49.39 7.67 18.14
C ASP A 42 -48.38 6.52 18.03
N VAL A 43 -47.19 6.78 17.49
CA VAL A 43 -46.12 5.78 17.42
C VAL A 43 -45.36 5.76 18.75
N ILE A 44 -45.54 4.67 19.51
CA ILE A 44 -44.93 4.50 20.84
C ILE A 44 -43.53 3.90 20.72
N MET A 45 -43.30 3.07 19.70
CA MET A 45 -42.08 2.29 19.58
C MET A 45 -41.70 2.11 18.12
N LEU A 46 -40.42 2.40 17.80
CA LEU A 46 -39.82 2.13 16.51
C LEU A 46 -38.42 1.52 16.71
N PHE A 47 -38.28 0.22 16.47
CA PHE A 47 -36.99 -0.47 16.49
C PHE A 47 -36.53 -0.79 15.08
N ILE A 48 -35.31 -0.39 14.75
CA ILE A 48 -34.64 -0.75 13.50
C ILE A 48 -33.40 -1.58 13.86
N CYS A 49 -33.32 -2.82 13.38
CA CYS A 49 -32.20 -3.73 13.65
C CYS A 49 -31.90 -3.91 15.15
N GLY A 50 -32.94 -3.90 15.99
CA GLY A 50 -32.82 -4.07 17.43
C GLY A 50 -32.48 -2.79 18.21
N ILE A 51 -32.37 -1.64 17.55
CA ILE A 51 -32.10 -0.35 18.21
C ILE A 51 -33.31 0.57 18.15
N ASP A 52 -33.61 1.19 19.28
CA ASP A 52 -34.66 2.20 19.38
C ASP A 52 -34.30 3.42 18.55
N SER A 53 -35.15 3.71 17.58
CA SER A 53 -34.98 4.81 16.61
C SER A 53 -36.09 5.86 16.74
N LEU A 54 -36.89 5.79 17.82
CA LEU A 54 -38.01 6.70 18.09
C LEU A 54 -37.56 8.17 18.15
N TRP A 55 -36.42 8.45 18.78
CA TRP A 55 -35.84 9.80 18.90
C TRP A 55 -35.56 10.47 17.55
N SER A 56 -35.24 9.68 16.53
CA SER A 56 -34.93 10.16 15.18
C SER A 56 -36.14 10.17 14.24
N MET A 57 -37.26 9.64 14.71
CA MET A 57 -38.45 9.38 13.91
C MET A 57 -39.20 10.67 13.59
N LYS A 58 -39.57 10.84 12.33
CA LYS A 58 -40.46 11.87 11.82
C LYS A 58 -41.59 11.20 11.04
N TRP A 59 -42.76 11.19 11.64
CA TRP A 59 -44.01 10.78 11.02
C TRP A 59 -44.41 11.81 9.95
N LYS A 60 -44.84 11.33 8.78
CA LYS A 60 -45.26 12.19 7.66
C LYS A 60 -46.70 11.94 7.24
N SER A 61 -47.10 10.68 7.23
CA SER A 61 -48.45 10.25 6.86
C SER A 61 -48.69 8.84 7.38
N PRO A 62 -49.94 8.34 7.41
CA PRO A 62 -50.24 6.97 7.83
C PRO A 62 -49.55 5.88 7.00
N SER A 63 -48.95 6.24 5.86
CA SER A 63 -48.18 5.33 5.00
C SER A 63 -46.68 5.61 4.94
N LYS A 64 -46.17 6.60 5.71
CA LYS A 64 -44.76 7.04 5.61
C LYS A 64 -44.20 7.58 6.93
N ILE A 65 -43.10 6.99 7.34
CA ILE A 65 -42.26 7.44 8.47
C ILE A 65 -40.82 7.57 7.99
N ILE A 66 -40.10 8.60 8.45
CA ILE A 66 -38.67 8.77 8.21
C ILE A 66 -37.95 8.59 9.54
N ALA A 67 -36.90 7.78 9.60
CA ALA A 67 -36.10 7.58 10.80
C ALA A 67 -34.62 7.38 10.43
N ARG A 68 -33.72 7.50 11.40
CA ARG A 68 -32.30 7.17 11.22
C ARG A 68 -31.98 5.85 11.90
N VAL A 69 -31.15 5.04 11.25
CA VAL A 69 -30.67 3.80 11.83
C VAL A 69 -29.69 4.12 12.95
N GLY A 70 -29.88 3.54 14.14
CA GLY A 70 -28.95 3.69 15.26
C GLY A 70 -27.63 2.92 15.05
N ALA A 71 -26.84 2.80 16.11
CA ALA A 71 -25.54 2.08 16.13
C ALA A 71 -25.70 0.55 16.05
N ALA A 72 -26.35 0.05 15.00
CA ALA A 72 -26.76 -1.35 14.86
C ALA A 72 -25.60 -2.26 14.43
N SER A 73 -25.67 -3.53 14.85
CA SER A 73 -24.69 -4.55 14.47
C SER A 73 -24.81 -4.93 12.98
N ARG A 74 -23.70 -5.40 12.41
CA ARG A 74 -23.63 -5.83 11.01
C ARG A 74 -24.60 -6.99 10.75
N GLY A 75 -25.41 -6.88 9.70
CA GLY A 75 -26.31 -7.96 9.27
C GLY A 75 -27.73 -7.50 8.92
N PRO A 76 -28.61 -8.42 8.52
CA PRO A 76 -30.02 -8.13 8.31
C PRO A 76 -30.75 -8.00 9.64
N GLY A 77 -31.43 -6.88 9.87
CA GLY A 77 -32.27 -6.64 11.02
C GLY A 77 -33.71 -6.32 10.63
N GLU A 78 -34.64 -6.70 11.50
CA GLU A 78 -36.06 -6.44 11.32
C GLU A 78 -36.42 -5.00 11.74
N VAL A 79 -37.50 -4.48 11.17
CA VAL A 79 -38.12 -3.20 11.58
C VAL A 79 -39.39 -3.51 12.35
N ARG A 80 -39.47 -3.08 13.60
CA ARG A 80 -40.64 -3.29 14.46
C ARG A 80 -41.26 -1.95 14.84
N ILE A 81 -42.57 -1.83 14.65
CA ILE A 81 -43.35 -0.62 14.92
C ILE A 81 -44.49 -0.98 15.86
N VAL A 82 -44.73 -0.16 16.88
CA VAL A 82 -45.90 -0.27 17.74
C VAL A 82 -46.59 1.09 17.81
N THR A 83 -47.88 1.10 17.53
CA THR A 83 -48.74 2.29 17.61
C THR A 83 -49.72 2.14 18.77
N LYS A 84 -50.17 3.27 19.34
CA LYS A 84 -51.21 3.30 20.36
C LYS A 84 -52.55 2.86 19.77
N SER A 85 -52.84 3.28 18.55
CA SER A 85 -54.13 3.06 17.88
C SER A 85 -54.27 1.67 17.22
N GLY A 86 -53.19 1.12 16.65
CA GLY A 86 -53.21 -0.16 15.91
C GLY A 86 -52.36 -1.28 16.55
N GLY A 87 -51.78 -1.04 17.73
CA GLY A 87 -50.97 -2.04 18.43
C GLY A 87 -49.68 -2.40 17.70
N LYS A 88 -49.27 -3.67 17.82
CA LYS A 88 -48.00 -4.19 17.28
C LYS A 88 -48.11 -4.41 15.78
N GLY A 89 -47.22 -3.77 15.03
CA GLY A 89 -47.14 -3.92 13.59
C GLY A 89 -46.38 -5.16 13.13
N THR A 90 -46.60 -5.50 11.87
CA THR A 90 -45.89 -6.57 11.15
C THR A 90 -44.96 -5.96 10.11
N SER A 91 -43.78 -6.55 9.92
CA SER A 91 -42.83 -6.13 8.89
C SER A 91 -42.46 -7.29 7.99
N ASN A 92 -42.69 -7.13 6.70
CA ASN A 92 -42.31 -8.12 5.69
C ASN A 92 -40.90 -7.89 5.13
N VAL A 93 -40.24 -6.82 5.57
CA VAL A 93 -38.95 -6.34 5.04
C VAL A 93 -37.89 -6.26 6.14
N LYS A 94 -36.65 -6.49 5.75
CA LYS A 94 -35.46 -6.42 6.62
C LYS A 94 -34.52 -5.35 6.08
N PHE A 95 -33.93 -4.58 6.99
CA PHE A 95 -32.87 -3.63 6.67
C PHE A 95 -31.52 -4.28 6.86
N ARG A 96 -30.58 -4.14 5.92
CA ARG A 96 -29.22 -4.70 6.06
C ARG A 96 -28.23 -3.62 6.46
N VAL A 97 -27.63 -3.78 7.64
CA VAL A 97 -26.54 -2.92 8.10
C VAL A 97 -25.22 -3.49 7.62
N PHE A 98 -24.45 -2.68 6.92
CA PHE A 98 -23.04 -2.97 6.63
C PHE A 98 -22.16 -1.86 7.19
N ILE A 99 -20.94 -2.22 7.57
CA ILE A 99 -19.93 -1.28 8.01
C ILE A 99 -18.97 -1.14 6.85
N THR A 100 -18.80 0.07 6.33
CA THR A 100 -17.80 0.36 5.31
C THR A 100 -16.42 0.20 5.92
N GLN A 101 -15.68 -0.81 5.48
CA GLN A 101 -14.24 -0.89 5.75
C GLN A 101 -13.56 0.02 4.75
N ILE A 102 -13.21 1.23 5.20
CA ILE A 102 -12.40 2.17 4.41
C ILE A 102 -11.02 1.55 4.14
N GLY A 103 -10.60 1.57 2.88
CA GLY A 103 -9.26 1.14 2.51
C GLY A 103 -8.19 2.11 3.03
N PRO A 104 -6.91 1.69 3.14
CA PRO A 104 -5.83 2.55 3.63
C PRO A 104 -5.60 3.83 2.80
N LEU A 105 -6.03 3.84 1.54
CA LEU A 105 -5.89 4.96 0.60
C LEU A 105 -7.20 5.71 0.34
N GLU A 106 -8.29 5.34 1.02
CA GLU A 106 -9.61 5.89 0.76
C GLU A 106 -9.89 7.06 1.72
N GLU A 107 -10.15 8.25 1.18
CA GLU A 107 -10.42 9.44 1.98
C GLU A 107 -11.73 9.29 2.76
N SER A 108 -11.66 9.44 4.09
CA SER A 108 -12.83 9.41 4.97
C SER A 108 -13.23 10.84 5.34
N ALA A 109 -14.48 11.21 5.05
CA ALA A 109 -15.09 12.45 5.55
C ALA A 109 -15.48 12.37 7.04
N VAL A 110 -15.38 11.19 7.65
CA VAL A 110 -15.62 10.98 9.08
C VAL A 110 -14.30 11.13 9.82
N TRP A 111 -14.14 12.24 10.52
CA TRP A 111 -13.08 12.40 11.51
C TRP A 111 -13.38 11.51 12.71
N VAL A 112 -12.52 10.53 12.94
CA VAL A 112 -12.55 9.74 14.18
C VAL A 112 -12.08 10.65 15.30
N ASP A 113 -12.84 10.71 16.39
CA ASP A 113 -12.40 11.39 17.60
C ASP A 113 -11.29 10.55 18.25
N GLU A 114 -10.05 10.82 17.84
CA GLU A 114 -8.84 10.16 18.28
C GLU A 114 -8.58 10.31 19.79
N THR A 115 -9.31 11.20 20.48
CA THR A 115 -9.23 11.32 21.96
C THR A 115 -9.87 10.15 22.68
N ARG A 116 -10.82 9.44 22.04
CA ARG A 116 -11.57 8.31 22.65
C ARG A 116 -11.02 6.95 22.24
N THR A 117 -10.31 6.87 21.12
CA THR A 117 -9.82 5.61 20.56
C THR A 117 -8.35 5.33 20.89
N VAL A 118 -7.57 6.36 21.23
CA VAL A 118 -6.14 6.22 21.55
C VAL A 118 -5.91 6.59 23.03
N PRO A 119 -5.61 5.61 23.90
CA PRO A 119 -5.25 5.89 25.29
C PRO A 119 -4.11 6.91 25.37
N GLY A 120 -4.19 7.89 26.27
CA GLY A 120 -3.12 8.89 26.49
C GLY A 120 -3.21 10.17 25.67
N ARG A 121 -4.09 10.27 24.67
CA ARG A 121 -4.28 11.50 23.87
C ARG A 121 -5.20 12.54 24.52
N GLU A 122 -5.85 12.21 25.62
CA GLU A 122 -6.72 13.13 26.39
C GLU A 122 -5.97 14.34 26.95
N ALA A 123 -4.64 14.26 27.07
CA ALA A 123 -3.80 15.30 27.64
C ALA A 123 -3.64 16.53 26.72
N ILE A 124 -3.78 16.39 25.39
CA ILE A 124 -3.60 17.50 24.44
C ILE A 124 -4.78 17.52 23.48
N ARG A 125 -5.80 18.29 23.86
CA ARG A 125 -7.08 18.43 23.16
C ARG A 125 -7.04 19.33 21.93
N SER A 126 -5.96 20.07 21.73
CA SER A 126 -5.81 20.96 20.58
C SER A 126 -4.34 21.22 20.32
N VAL A 127 -3.83 20.74 19.18
CA VAL A 127 -2.73 21.45 18.53
C VAL A 127 -3.44 22.51 17.68
N PRO A 128 -3.46 23.79 18.06
CA PRO A 128 -4.00 24.82 17.17
C PRO A 128 -3.17 24.79 15.89
N GLN A 129 -3.78 24.37 14.78
CA GLN A 129 -3.31 24.74 13.46
C GLN A 129 -3.53 26.24 13.36
N ILE A 130 -2.47 27.01 13.62
CA ILE A 130 -2.48 28.45 13.43
C ILE A 130 -2.41 28.66 11.91
N GLN A 131 -3.58 28.87 11.30
CA GLN A 131 -3.74 29.38 9.93
C GLN A 131 -3.73 30.91 9.88
N ASP A 132 -3.56 31.58 11.01
CA ASP A 132 -3.36 33.02 11.00
C ASP A 132 -1.91 33.28 10.59
N GLU A 133 -1.70 33.87 9.42
CA GLU A 133 -0.48 34.63 9.09
C GLU A 133 -0.36 35.77 10.10
N ARG A 134 0.07 35.44 11.33
CA ARG A 134 0.38 36.44 12.33
C ARG A 134 1.67 37.10 11.90
N ASP A 135 1.62 38.41 11.75
CA ASP A 135 2.81 39.25 11.66
C ASP A 135 3.77 38.89 12.80
N ALA A 136 5.05 38.71 12.46
CA ALA A 136 6.09 38.29 13.40
C ALA A 136 6.25 39.24 14.61
N LEU A 137 5.80 40.49 14.48
CA LEU A 137 5.83 41.51 15.53
C LEU A 137 4.53 41.59 16.34
N GLY A 138 3.48 40.90 15.91
CA GLY A 138 2.15 40.96 16.53
C GLY A 138 1.53 42.35 16.49
N LEU A 139 1.96 43.19 15.53
CA LEU A 139 1.40 44.52 15.30
C LEU A 139 0.38 44.46 14.16
N VAL A 140 -0.46 45.50 14.05
CA VAL A 140 -1.36 45.64 12.90
C VAL A 140 -0.50 45.99 11.67
N PRO A 141 -0.58 45.24 10.56
CA PRO A 141 0.20 45.54 9.36
C PRO A 141 -0.06 46.96 8.87
N SER A 142 1.00 47.68 8.52
CA SER A 142 0.89 49.00 7.92
C SER A 142 0.11 48.94 6.60
N GLN A 143 -0.76 49.92 6.38
CA GLN A 143 -1.42 50.09 5.08
C GLN A 143 -0.47 50.72 4.03
N LYS A 144 0.67 51.27 4.45
CA LYS A 144 1.63 51.96 3.59
C LYS A 144 2.86 51.08 3.36
N ARG A 145 2.79 50.22 2.35
CA ARG A 145 3.92 49.40 1.92
C ARG A 145 4.90 50.24 1.10
N MET A 146 6.19 50.13 1.37
CA MET A 146 7.20 50.74 0.52
C MET A 146 7.38 49.93 -0.77
N ASP A 147 7.52 50.61 -1.91
CA ASP A 147 7.61 49.94 -3.22
C ASP A 147 8.82 49.00 -3.29
N GLN A 148 8.58 47.76 -3.71
CA GLN A 148 9.57 46.69 -3.81
C GLN A 148 10.79 47.07 -4.67
N VAL A 149 10.58 47.96 -5.65
CA VAL A 149 11.63 48.47 -6.55
C VAL A 149 12.65 49.33 -5.79
N VAL A 150 12.20 50.19 -4.87
CA VAL A 150 13.08 51.04 -4.06
C VAL A 150 13.89 50.19 -3.09
N LEU A 151 13.22 49.21 -2.46
CA LEU A 151 13.85 48.27 -1.55
C LEU A 151 14.92 47.43 -2.25
N SER A 152 14.65 46.93 -3.47
CA SER A 152 15.60 46.11 -4.25
C SER A 152 16.87 46.87 -4.67
N ARG A 153 16.79 48.20 -4.78
CA ARG A 153 17.92 49.07 -5.07
C ARG A 153 18.80 49.29 -3.83
N ASP A 154 18.18 49.48 -2.67
CA ASP A 154 18.87 49.82 -1.43
C ASP A 154 19.39 48.56 -0.70
N PHE A 155 18.78 47.40 -0.94
CA PHE A 155 19.18 46.09 -0.41
C PHE A 155 19.24 45.02 -1.52
N PRO A 156 20.34 44.97 -2.31
CA PRO A 156 20.54 43.93 -3.31
C PRO A 156 20.54 42.53 -2.67
N ASP A 157 19.93 41.56 -3.34
CA ASP A 157 19.84 40.14 -2.95
C ASP A 157 19.10 39.82 -1.64
N CYS A 158 18.49 40.79 -0.96
CA CYS A 158 17.70 40.58 0.25
C CYS A 158 16.20 40.39 -0.04
N SER A 159 15.49 39.73 0.87
CA SER A 159 14.04 39.49 0.81
C SER A 159 13.37 39.79 2.15
N GLY A 160 12.12 40.26 2.09
CA GLY A 160 11.24 40.39 3.26
C GLY A 160 10.56 39.08 3.64
N ASN A 161 10.73 38.01 2.87
CA ASN A 161 10.02 36.77 3.16
C ASN A 161 10.70 35.98 4.27
N LEU A 162 10.01 35.79 5.40
CA LEU A 162 10.46 35.05 6.59
C LEU A 162 10.92 33.61 6.29
N ARG A 163 10.47 33.03 5.17
CA ARG A 163 10.76 31.65 4.77
C ARG A 163 12.00 31.51 3.88
N MET A 164 12.55 32.62 3.39
CA MET A 164 13.69 32.60 2.47
C MET A 164 15.00 32.79 3.23
N GLU A 165 16.07 32.14 2.78
CA GLU A 165 17.39 32.22 3.42
C GLU A 165 18.02 33.62 3.32
N ASN A 166 17.64 34.39 2.30
CA ASN A 166 18.07 35.76 2.10
C ASN A 166 17.22 36.79 2.86
N PHE A 167 16.57 36.38 3.95
CA PHE A 167 15.72 37.24 4.75
C PHE A 167 16.50 38.39 5.40
N SER A 168 16.03 39.62 5.20
CA SER A 168 16.54 40.81 5.88
C SER A 168 15.47 41.41 6.81
N PRO A 169 15.76 41.56 8.12
CA PRO A 169 14.85 42.23 9.07
C PRO A 169 14.57 43.69 8.71
N GLN A 170 15.56 44.41 8.17
CA GLN A 170 15.41 45.80 7.76
C GLN A 170 14.45 45.93 6.59
N TRP A 171 14.57 45.03 5.61
CA TRP A 171 13.61 44.95 4.50
C TRP A 171 12.19 44.68 5.00
N TYR A 172 12.02 43.67 5.86
CA TYR A 172 10.71 43.29 6.39
C TYR A 172 10.01 44.43 7.13
N LEU A 173 10.75 45.18 7.94
CA LEU A 173 10.23 46.34 8.68
C LEU A 173 9.81 47.48 7.75
N LEU A 174 10.60 47.77 6.71
CA LEU A 174 10.27 48.81 5.75
C LEU A 174 9.12 48.42 4.81
N GLU A 175 8.93 47.13 4.54
CA GLU A 175 7.85 46.62 3.71
C GLU A 175 6.51 46.60 4.47
N ASN A 176 6.51 46.13 5.73
CA ASN A 176 5.28 45.85 6.49
C ASN A 176 4.97 46.83 7.63
N HIS A 177 5.96 47.59 8.11
CA HIS A 177 5.87 48.43 9.32
C HIS A 177 6.53 49.81 9.12
N ALA A 178 6.41 50.39 7.92
CA ALA A 178 7.06 51.67 7.57
C ALA A 178 6.55 52.87 8.40
N ASP A 179 5.34 52.81 8.92
CA ASP A 179 4.68 53.84 9.73
C ASP A 179 4.65 53.51 11.23
N ALA A 180 5.25 52.41 11.66
CA ALA A 180 5.25 52.00 13.06
C ALA A 180 6.00 53.02 13.93
N THR A 181 5.38 53.43 15.04
CA THR A 181 6.02 54.35 15.98
C THR A 181 7.07 53.63 16.83
N ILE A 182 8.00 54.39 17.43
CA ILE A 182 9.03 53.80 18.30
C ILE A 182 8.45 53.05 19.51
N ASP A 183 7.27 53.46 20.00
CA ASP A 183 6.60 52.79 21.10
C ASP A 183 5.89 51.50 20.65
N ASP A 184 5.39 51.45 19.41
CA ASP A 184 4.90 50.22 18.79
C ASP A 184 6.04 49.21 18.60
N LEU A 185 7.21 49.66 18.14
CA LEU A 185 8.40 48.81 18.00
C LEU A 185 8.90 48.27 19.35
N ARG A 186 8.83 49.08 20.43
CA ARG A 186 9.13 48.59 21.78
C ARG A 186 8.15 47.53 22.25
N THR A 187 6.88 47.65 21.89
CA THR A 187 5.84 46.67 22.20
C THR A 187 6.05 45.39 21.38
N ALA A 188 6.41 45.52 20.10
CA ALA A 188 6.77 44.40 19.23
C ALA A 188 7.96 43.59 19.77
N ILE A 189 9.00 44.25 20.29
CA ILE A 189 10.14 43.55 20.91
C ILE A 189 9.69 42.71 22.11
N LYS A 190 8.81 43.26 22.97
CA LYS A 190 8.25 42.50 24.11
C LYS A 190 7.41 41.32 23.65
N ASN A 191 6.60 41.51 22.60
CA ASN A 191 5.79 40.44 22.02
C ASN A 191 6.64 39.34 21.41
N MET A 192 7.73 39.70 20.71
CA MET A 192 8.66 38.75 20.12
C MET A 192 9.39 37.93 21.19
N GLU A 193 9.81 38.56 22.28
CA GLU A 193 10.45 37.85 23.40
C GLU A 193 9.46 36.88 24.08
N LEU A 194 8.20 37.30 24.24
CA LEU A 194 7.14 36.44 24.76
C LEU A 194 6.80 35.29 23.81
N ALA A 195 6.78 35.54 22.49
CA ALA A 195 6.58 34.51 21.47
C ALA A 195 7.71 33.48 21.50
N LYS A 196 8.96 33.91 21.57
CA LYS A 196 10.14 33.03 21.71
C LYS A 196 10.05 32.13 22.94
N GLN A 197 9.61 32.67 24.08
CA GLN A 197 9.42 31.87 25.30
C GLN A 197 8.26 30.88 25.16
N ASN A 198 7.18 31.28 24.48
CA ASN A 198 6.04 30.40 24.24
C ASN A 198 6.36 29.28 23.25
N ASP A 199 7.18 29.51 22.24
CA ASP A 199 7.63 28.47 21.30
C ASP A 199 8.48 27.40 22.00
N ALA A 200 9.35 27.80 22.93
CA ALA A 200 10.11 26.86 23.74
C ALA A 200 9.19 25.97 24.59
N LYS A 201 8.18 26.57 25.24
CA LYS A 201 7.17 25.82 26.02
C LYS A 201 6.29 24.93 25.13
N ARG A 202 5.88 25.43 23.97
CA ARG A 202 5.09 24.67 22.99
C ARG A 202 5.85 23.46 22.46
N SER A 203 7.15 23.60 22.21
CA SER A 203 8.00 22.48 21.83
C SER A 203 8.04 21.43 22.94
N GLU A 204 8.23 21.86 24.18
CA GLU A 204 8.21 20.97 25.36
C GLU A 204 6.86 20.25 25.53
N GLU A 205 5.75 20.96 25.37
CA GLU A 205 4.39 20.41 25.44
C GLU A 205 4.09 19.46 24.28
N MET A 206 4.54 19.76 23.06
CA MET A 206 4.43 18.88 21.90
C MET A 206 5.23 17.58 22.11
N HIS A 207 6.44 17.67 22.67
CA HIS A 207 7.22 16.50 23.03
C HIS A 207 6.54 15.67 24.13
N LYS A 208 5.89 16.32 25.11
CA LYS A 208 5.07 15.63 26.12
C LYS A 208 3.83 14.96 25.49
N ALA A 209 3.19 15.59 24.51
CA ALA A 209 2.05 15.03 23.76
C ALA A 209 2.42 13.72 23.05
N ASN A 210 3.58 13.77 22.38
CA ASN A 210 4.03 12.71 21.51
C ASN A 210 4.85 11.66 22.27
N LEU A 211 5.19 11.90 23.53
CA LEU A 211 5.96 10.98 24.37
C LEU A 211 5.27 9.62 24.46
N TYR A 212 3.96 9.58 24.66
CA TYR A 212 3.21 8.33 24.75
C TYR A 212 3.25 7.55 23.43
N SER A 213 3.09 8.24 22.29
CA SER A 213 3.21 7.61 20.96
C SER A 213 4.62 7.09 20.72
N LEU A 214 5.65 7.86 21.09
CA LEU A 214 7.05 7.46 20.94
C LEU A 214 7.38 6.26 21.82
N ILE A 215 6.95 6.24 23.08
CA ILE A 215 7.13 5.11 23.99
C ILE A 215 6.43 3.87 23.42
N ASN A 216 5.20 4.00 22.94
CA ASN A 216 4.48 2.88 22.32
C ASN A 216 5.18 2.40 21.03
N CYS A 217 5.74 3.29 20.21
CA CYS A 217 6.55 2.91 19.06
C CYS A 217 7.82 2.14 19.47
N VAL A 218 8.48 2.56 20.55
CA VAL A 218 9.66 1.86 21.08
C VAL A 218 9.28 0.49 21.64
N ASP A 219 8.20 0.39 22.41
CA ASP A 219 7.70 -0.87 22.97
C ASP A 219 7.26 -1.85 21.87
N THR A 220 6.57 -1.35 20.84
CA THR A 220 6.18 -2.18 19.69
C THR A 220 7.40 -2.65 18.90
N LEU A 221 8.42 -1.79 18.72
CA LEU A 221 9.68 -2.17 18.07
C LEU A 221 10.44 -3.21 18.91
N ALA A 222 10.53 -3.03 20.23
CA ALA A 222 11.14 -4.00 21.14
C ALA A 222 10.42 -5.36 21.10
N ASN A 223 9.10 -5.36 21.08
CA ASN A 223 8.29 -6.57 20.93
C ASN A 223 8.50 -7.24 19.56
N LEU A 224 8.59 -6.46 18.49
CA LEU A 224 8.87 -6.95 17.14
C LEU A 224 10.27 -7.56 17.08
N HIS A 225 11.27 -6.89 17.64
CA HIS A 225 12.64 -7.38 17.73
C HIS A 225 12.70 -8.70 18.50
N GLN A 226 12.04 -8.78 19.65
CA GLN A 226 11.95 -10.01 20.42
C GLN A 226 11.18 -11.11 19.67
N ALA A 227 10.15 -10.76 18.90
CA ALA A 227 9.42 -11.69 18.05
C ALA A 227 10.24 -12.14 16.84
N LEU A 228 11.16 -11.33 16.31
CA LEU A 228 12.12 -11.71 15.28
C LEU A 228 13.21 -12.61 15.84
N GLU A 229 13.72 -12.34 17.04
CA GLU A 229 14.66 -13.23 17.72
C GLU A 229 14.02 -14.58 18.07
N LYS A 230 12.76 -14.57 18.53
CA LYS A 230 11.96 -15.79 18.70
C LYS A 230 11.51 -16.39 17.35
N GLY A 231 11.37 -15.60 16.29
CA GLY A 231 11.09 -16.09 14.93
C GLY A 231 12.32 -16.74 14.29
N ALA A 232 13.50 -16.31 14.73
CA ALA A 232 14.78 -16.99 14.53
C ALA A 232 14.95 -18.22 15.45
N ASN A 233 13.85 -18.79 15.97
CA ASN A 233 13.84 -20.11 16.56
C ASN A 233 14.28 -21.13 15.49
N ALA A 234 15.56 -21.51 15.57
CA ALA A 234 16.24 -22.75 15.18
C ALA A 234 15.72 -23.59 14.00
N ASP A 235 14.44 -23.89 13.89
CA ASP A 235 13.87 -24.87 12.97
C ASP A 235 13.88 -24.41 11.50
N HIS A 236 13.54 -23.15 11.22
CA HIS A 236 13.48 -22.67 9.83
C HIS A 236 14.89 -22.43 9.24
N PHE A 237 15.81 -21.92 10.06
CA PHE A 237 17.21 -21.74 9.63
C PHE A 237 17.97 -23.07 9.61
N ALA A 238 17.69 -24.02 10.52
CA ALA A 238 18.23 -25.38 10.44
C ALA A 238 17.68 -26.14 9.21
N ALA A 239 16.40 -25.97 8.88
CA ALA A 239 15.83 -26.51 7.64
C ALA A 239 16.51 -25.90 6.40
N LEU A 240 16.73 -24.58 6.39
CA LEU A 240 17.43 -23.90 5.29
C LEU A 240 18.90 -24.35 5.18
N ALA A 241 19.57 -24.55 6.31
CA ALA A 241 20.94 -25.07 6.35
C ALA A 241 21.01 -26.52 5.84
N ASN A 242 20.05 -27.38 6.22
CA ASN A 242 19.94 -28.75 5.72
C ASN A 242 19.66 -28.79 4.22
N ILE A 243 18.77 -27.94 3.72
CA ILE A 243 18.48 -27.82 2.28
C ILE A 243 19.72 -27.33 1.52
N SER A 244 20.40 -26.31 2.04
CA SER A 244 21.65 -25.80 1.45
C SER A 244 22.73 -26.88 1.37
N LYS A 245 22.85 -27.71 2.41
CA LYS A 245 23.75 -28.88 2.42
C LYS A 245 23.33 -29.91 1.35
N LEU A 246 22.06 -30.28 1.29
CA LEU A 246 21.55 -31.24 0.29
C LEU A 246 21.78 -30.76 -1.15
N ILE A 247 21.62 -29.47 -1.41
CA ILE A 247 21.86 -28.87 -2.73
C ILE A 247 23.35 -28.96 -3.09
N LYS A 248 24.25 -28.67 -2.16
CA LYS A 248 25.70 -28.82 -2.39
C LYS A 248 26.09 -30.27 -2.63
N ASP A 249 25.56 -31.21 -1.86
CA ASP A 249 25.83 -32.63 -2.00
C ASP A 249 25.30 -33.16 -3.34
N SER A 250 24.10 -32.74 -3.76
CA SER A 250 23.54 -33.07 -5.07
C SER A 250 24.38 -32.49 -6.21
N LYS A 251 24.82 -31.23 -6.10
CA LYS A 251 25.67 -30.58 -7.09
C LYS A 251 27.00 -31.31 -7.27
N THR A 252 27.71 -31.60 -6.17
CA THR A 252 28.99 -32.30 -6.22
C THR A 252 28.84 -33.72 -6.80
N LYS A 253 27.75 -34.42 -6.45
CA LYS A 253 27.46 -35.73 -7.03
C LYS A 253 27.18 -35.64 -8.53
N ALA A 254 26.40 -34.66 -8.97
CA ALA A 254 26.14 -34.40 -10.38
C ALA A 254 27.44 -34.12 -11.13
N GLU A 255 28.30 -33.23 -10.62
CA GLU A 255 29.60 -32.90 -11.21
C GLU A 255 30.49 -34.15 -11.34
N SER A 256 30.52 -35.03 -10.33
CA SER A 256 31.28 -36.29 -10.43
C SER A 256 30.76 -37.22 -11.52
N VAL A 257 29.44 -37.35 -11.66
CA VAL A 257 28.83 -38.22 -12.68
C VAL A 257 29.03 -37.63 -14.07
N PHE A 258 28.91 -36.31 -14.21
CA PHE A 258 29.17 -35.62 -15.48
C PHE A 258 30.63 -35.75 -15.91
N ALA A 259 31.59 -35.68 -14.98
CA ALA A 259 33.00 -35.87 -15.31
C ALA A 259 33.26 -37.27 -15.89
N ASP A 260 32.70 -38.32 -15.29
CA ASP A 260 32.83 -39.69 -15.78
C ASP A 260 32.16 -39.87 -17.16
N VAL A 261 30.99 -39.28 -17.36
CA VAL A 261 30.27 -39.33 -18.66
C VAL A 261 31.03 -38.58 -19.74
N LEU A 262 31.58 -37.41 -19.43
CA LEU A 262 32.39 -36.62 -20.37
C LEU A 262 33.66 -37.38 -20.76
N LYS A 263 34.35 -37.99 -19.79
CA LYS A 263 35.53 -38.81 -20.09
C LYS A 263 35.20 -39.99 -21.02
N ARG A 264 34.10 -40.69 -20.75
CA ARG A 264 33.64 -41.79 -21.63
C ARG A 264 33.25 -41.30 -23.02
N LYS A 265 32.66 -40.10 -23.12
CA LYS A 265 32.38 -39.48 -24.41
C LYS A 265 33.68 -39.18 -25.16
N ASP A 266 34.67 -38.57 -24.50
CA ASP A 266 35.95 -38.23 -25.12
C ASP A 266 36.69 -39.49 -25.61
N ASP A 267 36.67 -40.58 -24.83
CA ASP A 267 37.22 -41.87 -25.24
C ASP A 267 36.47 -42.46 -26.45
N ALA A 268 35.14 -42.34 -26.47
CA ALA A 268 34.32 -42.78 -27.60
C ALA A 268 34.56 -41.93 -28.86
N ASP A 269 34.73 -40.62 -28.71
CA ASP A 269 35.02 -39.71 -29.81
C ASP A 269 36.45 -39.92 -30.34
N ALA A 270 37.42 -40.20 -29.46
CA ALA A 270 38.78 -40.57 -29.85
C ALA A 270 38.81 -41.89 -30.65
N THR A 271 38.09 -42.92 -30.18
CA THR A 271 37.98 -44.19 -30.91
C THR A 271 37.24 -44.02 -32.24
N ARG A 272 36.19 -43.20 -32.29
CA ARG A 272 35.48 -42.84 -33.54
C ARG A 272 36.39 -42.10 -34.52
N ASN A 273 37.20 -41.16 -34.03
CA ASN A 273 38.17 -40.43 -34.85
C ASN A 273 39.26 -41.36 -35.39
N ALA A 274 39.81 -42.24 -34.56
CA ALA A 274 40.79 -43.25 -34.99
C ALA A 274 40.20 -44.21 -36.03
N LEU A 275 38.98 -44.70 -35.81
CA LEU A 275 38.27 -45.51 -36.79
C LEU A 275 38.01 -44.74 -38.09
N GLY A 276 37.63 -43.46 -37.99
CA GLY A 276 37.48 -42.57 -39.14
C GLY A 276 38.77 -42.46 -39.95
N VAL A 277 39.91 -42.28 -39.29
CA VAL A 277 41.23 -42.25 -39.94
C VAL A 277 41.56 -43.61 -40.59
N ILE A 278 41.33 -44.72 -39.90
CA ILE A 278 41.59 -46.07 -40.44
C ILE A 278 40.71 -46.38 -41.65
N VAL A 279 39.42 -46.01 -41.62
CA VAL A 279 38.50 -46.21 -42.74
C VAL A 279 38.88 -45.31 -43.91
N ARG A 280 39.20 -44.04 -43.65
CA ARG A 280 39.52 -43.05 -44.69
C ARG A 280 40.87 -43.32 -45.36
N PHE A 281 41.88 -43.72 -44.58
CA PHE A 281 43.22 -44.03 -45.06
C PHE A 281 43.52 -45.53 -45.09
N LYS A 282 42.48 -46.38 -45.21
CA LYS A 282 42.60 -47.84 -45.24
C LYS A 282 43.67 -48.28 -46.23
N PHE A 283 43.69 -47.68 -47.42
CA PHE A 283 44.68 -47.97 -48.46
C PHE A 283 46.13 -47.72 -48.01
N ILE A 284 46.42 -46.61 -47.30
CA ILE A 284 47.77 -46.30 -46.82
C ILE A 284 48.24 -47.34 -45.81
N PHE A 285 47.38 -47.75 -44.89
CA PHE A 285 47.72 -48.80 -43.92
C PHE A 285 47.97 -50.16 -44.58
N PHE A 286 47.24 -50.48 -45.65
CA PHE A 286 47.44 -51.71 -46.43
C PHE A 286 48.49 -51.59 -47.53
N LEU A 287 49.10 -50.40 -47.72
CA LEU A 287 50.09 -50.15 -48.77
C LEU A 287 51.30 -51.09 -48.64
N SER A 288 51.82 -51.28 -47.43
CA SER A 288 52.94 -52.19 -47.18
C SER A 288 52.60 -53.64 -47.55
N SER A 289 51.36 -54.07 -47.33
CA SER A 289 50.87 -55.39 -47.71
C SER A 289 50.61 -55.53 -49.22
N ALA A 290 50.17 -54.45 -49.88
CA ALA A 290 49.93 -54.43 -51.33
C ALA A 290 51.22 -54.32 -52.15
N VAL A 291 52.25 -53.65 -51.61
CA VAL A 291 53.56 -53.46 -52.26
C VAL A 291 54.47 -54.67 -52.10
N ARG A 292 54.37 -55.42 -51.00
CA ARG A 292 55.27 -56.56 -50.70
C ARG A 292 55.24 -57.68 -51.77
N PRO A 293 54.08 -58.10 -52.32
CA PRO A 293 54.03 -59.05 -53.42
C PRO A 293 54.57 -58.46 -54.73
N ARG A 294 54.26 -57.18 -55.02
CA ARG A 294 54.64 -56.53 -56.29
C ARG A 294 56.14 -56.25 -56.39
N ARG A 295 56.83 -56.06 -55.26
CA ARG A 295 58.30 -55.94 -55.21
C ARG A 295 59.02 -57.22 -55.65
N MET A 296 58.42 -58.39 -55.44
CA MET A 296 59.01 -59.68 -55.85
C MET A 296 58.97 -59.89 -57.38
N TYR A 297 58.10 -59.19 -58.10
CA TYR A 297 57.96 -59.29 -59.57
C TYR A 297 58.77 -58.23 -60.34
N GLY A 298 59.54 -57.36 -59.67
CA GLY A 298 60.43 -56.40 -60.32
C GLY A 298 59.75 -55.21 -61.02
N GLU A 299 58.43 -55.08 -60.92
CA GLU A 299 57.67 -53.99 -61.55
C GLU A 299 57.59 -52.74 -60.65
N TYR A 300 58.67 -51.95 -60.61
CA TYR A 300 58.73 -50.75 -59.77
C TYR A 300 57.93 -49.55 -60.34
N ILE A 301 57.72 -49.49 -61.66
CA ILE A 301 57.07 -48.36 -62.34
C ILE A 301 55.56 -48.36 -62.09
N THR A 302 54.90 -49.52 -62.13
CA THR A 302 53.46 -49.67 -61.86
C THR A 302 53.12 -49.42 -60.39
N ILE A 303 54.05 -49.72 -59.48
CA ILE A 303 53.94 -49.39 -58.05
C ILE A 303 53.97 -47.87 -57.84
N LEU A 304 54.86 -47.15 -58.54
CA LEU A 304 54.96 -45.69 -58.46
C LEU A 304 53.73 -44.99 -59.05
N GLU A 305 53.19 -45.46 -60.17
CA GLU A 305 51.96 -44.89 -60.75
C GLU A 305 50.74 -45.03 -59.82
N VAL A 306 50.57 -46.19 -59.19
CA VAL A 306 49.46 -46.43 -58.23
C VAL A 306 49.60 -45.55 -56.98
N ILE A 307 50.83 -45.31 -56.51
CA ILE A 307 51.09 -44.43 -55.37
C ILE A 307 50.91 -42.95 -55.73
N ILE A 308 51.13 -42.55 -56.99
CA ILE A 308 51.05 -41.15 -57.44
C ILE A 308 49.62 -40.75 -57.89
N GLN A 309 48.82 -41.68 -58.44
CA GLN A 309 47.44 -41.36 -58.87
C GLN A 309 46.47 -41.13 -57.71
N GLU A 310 46.58 -41.90 -56.63
CA GLU A 310 45.70 -41.81 -55.45
C GLU A 310 45.76 -40.47 -54.68
N PRO A 311 46.93 -39.87 -54.36
CA PRO A 311 46.98 -38.58 -53.66
C PRO A 311 46.39 -37.42 -54.49
N ARG A 312 46.35 -37.53 -55.83
CA ARG A 312 45.67 -36.55 -56.70
C ARG A 312 44.14 -36.61 -56.58
N VAL A 313 43.58 -37.80 -56.32
CA VAL A 313 42.15 -37.95 -55.99
C VAL A 313 41.87 -37.40 -54.59
N TYR A 314 42.81 -37.56 -53.66
CA TYR A 314 42.71 -37.05 -52.29
C TYR A 314 42.71 -35.51 -52.20
N MET A 315 43.55 -34.83 -52.99
CA MET A 315 43.62 -33.37 -53.04
C MET A 315 42.32 -32.74 -53.59
N ARG A 316 41.61 -33.44 -54.49
CA ARG A 316 40.29 -33.03 -55.00
C ARG A 316 39.18 -33.12 -53.94
N ILE A 317 39.23 -34.11 -53.05
CA ILE A 317 38.23 -34.29 -51.98
C ILE A 317 38.42 -33.25 -50.87
N GLN A 318 39.68 -32.89 -50.55
CA GLN A 318 39.99 -31.90 -49.53
C GLN A 318 39.55 -30.47 -49.90
N MET A 319 39.59 -30.08 -51.19
CA MET A 319 39.02 -28.80 -51.64
C MET A 319 37.50 -28.72 -51.49
N SER A 320 36.76 -29.83 -51.58
CA SER A 320 35.30 -29.79 -51.42
C SER A 320 34.85 -29.64 -49.97
N LEU A 321 35.63 -30.14 -48.99
CA LEU A 321 35.31 -29.97 -47.56
C LEU A 321 35.72 -28.61 -46.99
N CYS A 322 36.60 -27.86 -47.67
CA CYS A 322 36.94 -26.49 -47.27
C CYS A 322 35.93 -25.43 -47.77
N SER A 323 34.94 -25.79 -48.59
CA SER A 323 33.89 -24.85 -49.04
C SER A 323 32.56 -24.99 -48.31
N GLU A 324 32.46 -25.82 -47.27
CA GLU A 324 31.22 -26.08 -46.50
C GLU A 324 31.34 -25.75 -45.00
N ASN A 325 32.25 -24.83 -44.63
CA ASN A 325 32.24 -24.17 -43.32
C ASN A 325 32.18 -22.65 -43.49
#